data_AF-A0AAE0HA78-F1
#
_entry.id   AF-A0AAE0HA78-F1
#
_cell.length_a   1.000
_cell.length_b   1.000
_cell.length_c   1.000
_cell.angle_alpha   90.00
_cell.angle_beta   90.00
_cell.angle_gamma   90.00
#
_symmetry.space_group_name_H-M   'P 1'
#
loop_
_entity.id
_entity.type
_entity.pdbx_description
1 polymer ?
#
loop_
_entity_poly.entity_id
_entity_poly.type
_entity_poly.pdbx_seq_one_letter_code
_entity_poly.pdbx_strand_id
1 'polypeptide(L)'
;MYVCDDCIKSFSAWWSREQHCTATGHRPPKYECDTCDAYFGSEQARWQHMNAKCHFSSSSDGGSSSWEKCRLCNDAFYTDKECNDHMVNEHLYCRDCDRTFMNHNNLRQHLNSSTHRGSTIPCPFCAATYTTATGMTHHLESGACPRAPSLNRNELYELVRARDPRGIISRHSVHPETVTYTATAAAYNGYGYECFFCQREFGTLHGLNQHLNSPAHQEVLYHCPNTRCGSEFKALAAVINHLESESCGAMRFETVQRQIGDIVSGNRLLQF
;
A
#
# COMPACT_ATOMS: atom_id res chain seq x y z
N MET A 1 -36.14 -11.75 24.54
CA MET A 1 -37.31 -11.81 25.42
C MET A 1 -38.15 -10.56 25.19
N TYR A 2 -39.38 -10.72 24.71
CA TYR A 2 -40.26 -9.61 24.30
C TYR A 2 -41.14 -9.20 25.48
N VAL A 3 -41.31 -7.91 25.74
CA VAL A 3 -42.01 -7.41 26.93
C VAL A 3 -43.25 -6.62 26.51
N CYS A 4 -44.32 -6.69 27.31
CA CYS A 4 -45.49 -5.82 27.21
C CYS A 4 -45.26 -4.55 28.05
N ASP A 5 -45.51 -3.36 27.51
CA ASP A 5 -45.24 -2.10 28.22
C ASP A 5 -46.22 -1.86 29.38
N ASP A 6 -47.50 -2.15 29.16
CA ASP A 6 -48.56 -1.87 30.15
C ASP A 6 -48.53 -2.79 31.39
N CYS A 7 -48.03 -4.03 31.26
CA CYS A 7 -48.05 -5.01 32.36
C CYS A 7 -46.73 -5.73 32.61
N ILE A 8 -45.66 -5.40 31.87
CA ILE A 8 -44.28 -5.86 32.06
C ILE A 8 -44.11 -7.39 31.93
N LYS A 9 -45.14 -8.09 31.42
CA LYS A 9 -45.06 -9.53 31.15
C LYS A 9 -44.05 -9.78 30.03
N SER A 10 -43.19 -10.77 30.25
CA SER A 10 -42.17 -11.19 29.30
C SER A 10 -42.58 -12.46 28.56
N PHE A 11 -42.28 -12.50 27.26
CA PHE A 11 -42.62 -13.57 26.35
C PHE A 11 -41.35 -14.09 25.65
N SER A 12 -41.32 -15.39 25.38
CA SER A 12 -40.20 -16.04 24.68
C SER A 12 -40.15 -15.70 23.19
N ALA A 13 -41.28 -15.31 22.58
CA ALA A 13 -41.38 -14.97 21.15
C ALA A 13 -42.26 -13.73 20.92
N TRP A 14 -41.96 -12.97 19.85
CA TRP A 14 -42.64 -11.70 19.53
C TRP A 14 -44.14 -11.90 19.27
N TRP A 15 -44.50 -12.97 18.54
CA TRP A 15 -45.89 -13.28 18.21
C TRP A 15 -46.72 -13.62 19.46
N SER A 16 -46.11 -14.19 20.49
CA SER A 16 -46.79 -14.50 21.76
C SER A 16 -47.12 -13.24 22.53
N ARG A 17 -46.22 -12.24 22.51
CA ARG A 17 -46.50 -10.90 23.05
C ARG A 17 -47.62 -10.22 22.26
N GLU A 18 -47.59 -10.31 20.93
CA GLU A 18 -48.58 -9.65 20.06
C GLU A 18 -50.00 -10.19 20.26
N GLN A 19 -50.14 -11.51 20.39
CA GLN A 19 -51.42 -12.14 20.75
C GLN A 19 -51.91 -11.69 22.13
N HIS A 20 -51.02 -11.59 23.12
CA HIS A 20 -51.35 -11.06 24.45
C HIS A 20 -51.86 -9.61 24.38
N CYS A 21 -51.13 -8.73 23.68
CA CYS A 21 -51.50 -7.33 23.49
C CYS A 21 -52.87 -7.19 22.80
N THR A 22 -53.11 -8.00 21.77
CA THR A 22 -54.39 -8.04 21.06
C THR A 22 -55.54 -8.50 21.95
N ALA A 23 -55.34 -9.53 22.76
CA ALA A 23 -56.39 -10.10 23.61
C ALA A 23 -56.73 -9.23 24.83
N THR A 24 -55.76 -8.45 25.34
CA THR A 24 -55.90 -7.64 26.56
C THR A 24 -56.10 -6.15 26.29
N GLY A 25 -55.89 -5.70 25.06
CA GLY A 25 -55.86 -4.28 24.70
C GLY A 25 -54.57 -3.57 25.15
N HIS A 26 -53.55 -4.31 25.59
CA HIS A 26 -52.27 -3.77 26.00
C HIS A 26 -51.37 -3.44 24.80
N ARG A 27 -50.27 -2.71 25.05
CA ARG A 27 -49.36 -2.23 24.01
C ARG A 27 -47.92 -2.71 24.21
N PRO A 28 -47.17 -2.90 23.12
CA PRO A 28 -45.74 -3.09 23.19
C PRO A 28 -44.98 -1.78 23.45
N PRO A 29 -43.69 -1.86 23.82
CA PRO A 29 -42.84 -0.69 23.98
C PRO A 29 -42.82 0.18 22.73
N LYS A 30 -42.97 1.50 22.93
CA LYS A 30 -43.10 2.47 21.84
C LYS A 30 -41.88 2.55 20.91
N TYR A 31 -40.68 2.32 21.43
CA TYR A 31 -39.43 2.43 20.67
C TYR A 31 -38.69 1.09 20.64
N GLU A 32 -39.37 0.03 20.19
CA GLU A 32 -38.78 -1.30 19.97
C GLU A 32 -38.02 -1.38 18.64
N CYS A 33 -36.95 -2.17 18.60
CA CYS A 33 -36.18 -2.45 17.40
C CYS A 33 -36.96 -3.37 16.45
N ASP A 34 -36.89 -3.11 15.14
CA ASP A 34 -37.63 -3.90 14.14
C ASP A 34 -36.98 -5.26 13.84
N THR A 35 -35.76 -5.49 14.33
CA THR A 35 -34.92 -6.64 13.95
C THR A 35 -34.48 -7.47 15.15
N CYS A 36 -34.59 -6.96 16.37
CA CYS A 36 -34.29 -7.69 17.60
C CYS A 36 -35.26 -7.32 18.74
N ASP A 37 -35.07 -7.91 19.91
CA ASP A 37 -35.91 -7.72 21.10
C ASP A 37 -35.54 -6.49 21.95
N ALA A 38 -34.61 -5.64 21.48
CA ALA A 38 -34.22 -4.42 22.17
C ALA A 38 -35.29 -3.33 22.05
N TYR A 39 -35.49 -2.55 23.12
CA TYR A 39 -36.34 -1.36 23.12
C TYR A 39 -35.67 -0.22 23.88
N PHE A 40 -36.04 1.01 23.55
CA PHE A 40 -35.33 2.21 24.00
C PHE A 40 -36.28 3.23 24.64
N GLY A 41 -35.72 4.14 25.44
CA GLY A 41 -36.50 5.23 26.04
C GLY A 41 -36.83 6.38 25.09
N SER A 42 -36.26 6.39 23.89
CA SER A 42 -36.51 7.41 22.87
C SER A 42 -36.28 6.89 21.46
N GLU A 43 -36.91 7.54 20.49
CA GLU A 43 -36.70 7.30 19.07
C GLU A 43 -35.24 7.54 18.66
N GLN A 44 -34.59 8.55 19.23
CA GLN A 44 -33.18 8.87 18.98
C GLN A 44 -32.26 7.71 19.41
N ALA A 45 -32.50 7.13 20.59
CA ALA A 45 -31.70 6.00 21.09
C ALA A 45 -31.94 4.72 20.27
N ARG A 46 -33.19 4.48 19.85
CA ARG A 46 -33.53 3.41 18.90
C ARG A 46 -32.81 3.62 17.57
N TRP A 47 -32.82 4.83 17.01
CA TRP A 47 -32.14 5.15 15.76
C TRP A 47 -30.62 4.97 15.86
N GLN A 48 -30.01 5.44 16.95
CA GLN A 48 -28.59 5.21 17.23
C GLN A 48 -28.27 3.71 17.34
N HIS A 49 -29.14 2.92 17.96
CA HIS A 49 -29.00 1.46 17.99
C HIS A 49 -29.11 0.85 16.59
N MET A 50 -30.13 1.21 15.81
CA MET A 50 -30.34 0.71 14.46
C MET A 50 -29.13 1.03 13.56
N ASN A 51 -28.49 2.20 13.76
CA ASN A 51 -27.27 2.60 13.09
C ASN A 51 -26.02 1.85 13.59
N ALA A 52 -25.85 1.74 14.92
CA ALA A 52 -24.69 1.10 15.53
C ALA A 52 -24.68 -0.44 15.38
N LYS A 53 -25.85 -1.05 15.19
CA LYS A 53 -26.03 -2.50 14.99
C LYS A 53 -26.41 -2.87 13.57
N CYS A 54 -26.55 -1.89 12.67
CA CYS A 54 -26.83 -2.09 11.25
C CYS A 54 -28.15 -2.85 10.96
N HIS A 55 -29.24 -2.50 11.63
CA HIS A 55 -30.54 -3.20 11.56
C HIS A 55 -31.53 -2.65 10.49
N PHE A 56 -31.18 -1.63 9.70
CA PHE A 56 -32.11 -0.94 8.77
C PHE A 56 -32.54 -1.71 7.49
N SER A 57 -32.31 -3.02 7.40
CA SER A 57 -32.31 -3.75 6.12
C SER A 57 -33.68 -4.19 5.54
N SER A 58 -34.82 -3.65 5.97
CA SER A 58 -36.12 -4.17 5.52
C SER A 58 -37.20 -3.12 5.23
N SER A 59 -36.88 -2.05 4.49
CA SER A 59 -37.91 -1.24 3.84
C SER A 59 -37.84 -1.39 2.31
N SER A 60 -38.82 -2.10 1.78
CA SER A 60 -39.11 -2.37 0.36
C SER A 60 -39.54 -1.15 -0.45
N ASP A 61 -39.22 0.08 -0.02
CA ASP A 61 -39.62 1.30 -0.70
C ASP A 61 -38.41 1.96 -1.36
N GLY A 62 -38.11 1.51 -2.58
CA GLY A 62 -37.79 2.35 -3.75
C GLY A 62 -36.68 3.42 -3.69
N GLY A 63 -35.97 3.59 -2.58
CA GLY A 63 -34.83 4.49 -2.44
C GLY A 63 -33.53 3.69 -2.50
N SER A 64 -32.81 3.78 -3.61
CA SER A 64 -31.51 3.14 -3.81
C SER A 64 -30.47 3.68 -2.82
N SER A 65 -30.40 3.12 -1.62
CA SER A 65 -29.19 3.10 -0.81
C SER A 65 -28.69 1.67 -0.82
N SER A 66 -27.98 1.32 -1.90
CA SER A 66 -27.35 0.01 -2.07
C SER A 66 -26.11 -0.03 -1.17
N TRP A 67 -26.20 -0.77 -0.07
CA TRP A 67 -25.06 -1.01 0.81
C TRP A 67 -24.17 -2.08 0.17
N GLU A 68 -22.88 -1.81 0.10
CA GLU A 68 -21.87 -2.70 -0.48
C GLU A 68 -21.38 -3.70 0.56
N LYS A 69 -21.64 -4.99 0.33
CA LYS A 69 -21.26 -6.06 1.26
C LYS A 69 -19.84 -6.53 1.00
N CYS A 70 -19.08 -6.75 2.06
CA CYS A 70 -17.84 -7.48 1.98
C CYS A 70 -18.14 -8.92 1.51
N ARG A 71 -17.34 -9.45 0.58
CA ARG A 71 -17.48 -10.85 0.12
C ARG A 71 -16.67 -11.86 0.92
N LEU A 72 -15.84 -11.39 1.85
CA LEU A 72 -14.95 -12.21 2.68
C LEU A 72 -15.39 -12.26 4.15
N CYS A 73 -16.28 -11.37 4.57
CA CYS A 73 -16.84 -11.31 5.92
C CYS A 73 -18.28 -10.78 5.89
N ASN A 74 -18.90 -10.59 7.06
CA ASN A 74 -20.29 -10.16 7.19
C ASN A 74 -20.47 -8.63 7.26
N ASP A 75 -19.39 -7.85 7.10
CA ASP A 75 -19.45 -6.39 7.17
C ASP A 75 -20.07 -5.79 5.89
N ALA A 76 -20.78 -4.68 6.05
CA ALA A 76 -21.43 -3.95 4.97
C ALA A 76 -21.16 -2.45 5.11
N PHE A 77 -21.03 -1.78 3.96
CA PHE A 77 -20.57 -0.40 3.87
C PHE A 77 -21.54 0.44 3.04
N TYR A 78 -21.57 1.75 3.29
CA TYR A 78 -22.50 2.63 2.58
C TYR A 78 -22.05 2.92 1.16
N THR A 79 -20.73 2.86 0.91
CA THR A 79 -20.15 3.11 -0.41
C THR A 79 -19.21 1.99 -0.86
N ASP A 80 -19.07 1.85 -2.18
CA ASP A 80 -18.10 0.98 -2.84
C ASP A 80 -16.67 1.23 -2.36
N LYS A 81 -16.32 2.51 -2.17
CA LYS A 81 -15.01 2.92 -1.68
C LYS A 81 -14.75 2.44 -0.26
N GLU A 82 -15.70 2.60 0.65
CA GLU A 82 -15.56 2.13 2.03
C GLU A 82 -15.42 0.61 2.10
N CYS A 83 -16.22 -0.11 1.31
CA CYS A 83 -16.08 -1.57 1.19
C CYS A 83 -14.69 -1.94 0.67
N ASN A 84 -14.22 -1.29 -0.41
CA ASN A 84 -12.90 -1.55 -0.97
C ASN A 84 -11.77 -1.22 0.01
N ASP A 85 -11.86 -0.10 0.73
CA ASP A 85 -10.89 0.29 1.76
C ASP A 85 -10.88 -0.75 2.90
N HIS A 86 -12.03 -1.27 3.33
CA HIS A 86 -12.09 -2.39 4.28
C HIS A 86 -11.41 -3.64 3.73
N MET A 87 -11.68 -4.04 2.48
CA MET A 87 -11.07 -5.23 1.86
C MET A 87 -9.53 -5.10 1.80
N VAL A 88 -9.02 -3.90 1.52
CA VAL A 88 -7.58 -3.61 1.48
C VAL A 88 -6.97 -3.67 2.89
N ASN A 89 -7.64 -3.11 3.89
CA ASN A 89 -7.08 -2.95 5.23
C ASN A 89 -7.26 -4.20 6.12
N GLU A 90 -8.41 -4.86 6.07
CA GLU A 90 -8.74 -5.98 6.97
C GLU A 90 -8.49 -7.34 6.34
N HIS A 91 -8.53 -7.44 5.00
CA HIS A 91 -8.39 -8.72 4.28
C HIS A 91 -7.15 -8.81 3.41
N LEU A 92 -6.33 -7.75 3.35
CA LEU A 92 -5.16 -7.67 2.48
C LEU A 92 -5.49 -8.07 1.05
N TYR A 93 -6.60 -7.55 0.54
CA TYR A 93 -7.25 -8.07 -0.64
C TYR A 93 -7.45 -7.00 -1.71
N CYS A 94 -7.13 -7.35 -2.95
CA CYS A 94 -7.41 -6.52 -4.11
C CYS A 94 -8.62 -7.09 -4.87
N ARG A 95 -9.69 -6.30 -4.95
CA ARG A 95 -10.94 -6.68 -5.60
C ARG A 95 -10.82 -6.80 -7.12
N ASP A 96 -10.17 -5.85 -7.77
CA ASP A 96 -10.11 -5.82 -9.25
C ASP A 96 -9.26 -6.96 -9.83
N CYS A 97 -8.29 -7.43 -9.06
CA CYS A 97 -7.42 -8.56 -9.42
C CYS A 97 -7.85 -9.89 -8.80
N ASP A 98 -8.90 -9.88 -7.99
CA ASP A 98 -9.38 -11.01 -7.21
C ASP A 98 -8.27 -11.76 -6.45
N ARG A 99 -7.43 -11.04 -5.70
CA ARG A 99 -6.22 -11.60 -5.06
C ARG A 99 -6.03 -11.16 -3.61
N THR A 100 -5.66 -12.11 -2.76
CA THR A 100 -5.17 -11.89 -1.39
C THR A 100 -3.64 -11.77 -1.36
N PHE A 101 -3.14 -11.06 -0.35
CA PHE A 101 -1.70 -10.82 -0.16
C PHE A 101 -1.28 -11.17 1.27
N MET A 102 -0.01 -11.56 1.42
CA MET A 102 0.53 -12.00 2.72
C MET A 102 0.69 -10.87 3.74
N ASN A 103 0.84 -9.62 3.28
CA ASN A 103 0.99 -8.45 4.13
C ASN A 103 0.62 -7.15 3.39
N HIS A 104 0.45 -6.06 4.13
CA HIS A 104 0.12 -4.74 3.57
C HIS A 104 1.16 -4.20 2.59
N ASN A 105 2.46 -4.48 2.80
CA ASN A 105 3.50 -3.98 1.90
C ASN A 105 3.36 -4.59 0.50
N ASN A 106 3.12 -5.89 0.43
CA ASN A 106 2.93 -6.61 -0.83
C ASN A 106 1.66 -6.14 -1.55
N LEU A 107 0.56 -5.94 -0.82
CA LEU A 107 -0.67 -5.37 -1.39
C LEU A 107 -0.43 -3.95 -1.90
N ARG A 108 0.24 -3.10 -1.12
CA ARG A 108 0.53 -1.71 -1.52
C ARG A 108 1.39 -1.65 -2.77
N GLN A 109 2.45 -2.47 -2.85
CA GLN A 109 3.26 -2.58 -4.06
C GLN A 109 2.42 -3.04 -5.27
N HIS A 110 1.50 -3.98 -5.06
CA HIS A 110 0.57 -4.42 -6.10
C HIS A 110 -0.38 -3.29 -6.57
N LEU A 111 -1.02 -2.58 -5.64
CA LEU A 111 -1.89 -1.44 -5.96
C LEU A 111 -1.13 -0.29 -6.64
N ASN A 112 0.17 -0.20 -6.38
CA ASN A 112 1.07 0.77 -7.03
C ASN A 112 1.73 0.22 -8.32
N SER A 113 1.37 -0.97 -8.78
CA SER A 113 1.92 -1.57 -10.00
C SER A 113 1.15 -1.15 -11.25
N SER A 114 1.67 -1.54 -12.42
CA SER A 114 1.08 -1.23 -13.72
C SER A 114 -0.34 -1.76 -13.88
N THR A 115 -0.72 -2.79 -13.11
CA THR A 115 -2.06 -3.37 -13.11
C THR A 115 -3.14 -2.37 -12.70
N HIS A 116 -2.81 -1.40 -11.83
CA HIS A 116 -3.78 -0.46 -11.26
C HIS A 116 -3.55 1.00 -11.66
N ARG A 117 -2.29 1.42 -11.83
CA ARG A 117 -1.96 2.84 -12.07
C ARG A 117 -1.62 3.20 -13.51
N GLY A 118 -1.36 2.22 -14.38
CA GLY A 118 -0.76 2.46 -15.69
C GLY A 118 0.67 3.01 -15.61
N SER A 119 1.26 3.40 -16.75
CA SER A 119 2.62 3.98 -16.79
C SER A 119 2.53 5.50 -16.99
N THR A 120 2.72 6.25 -15.91
CA THR A 120 2.48 7.71 -15.87
C THR A 120 3.76 8.54 -15.78
N ILE A 121 4.92 7.92 -15.51
CA ILE A 121 6.19 8.62 -15.36
C ILE A 121 7.02 8.47 -16.64
N PRO A 122 7.14 9.52 -17.48
CA PRO A 122 7.98 9.48 -18.66
C PRO A 122 9.46 9.55 -18.28
N CYS A 123 10.30 8.83 -19.02
CA CYS A 123 11.73 9.10 -19.03
C CYS A 123 11.97 10.48 -19.68
N PRO A 124 12.81 11.35 -19.10
CA PRO A 124 13.07 12.68 -19.66
C PRO A 124 13.91 12.64 -20.95
N PHE A 125 14.54 11.51 -21.28
CA PHE A 125 15.44 11.38 -22.42
C PHE A 125 14.87 10.49 -23.54
N CYS A 126 14.17 9.42 -23.20
CA CYS A 126 13.62 8.46 -24.17
C CYS A 126 12.07 8.47 -24.16
N ALA A 127 11.46 7.70 -25.07
CA ALA A 127 9.99 7.59 -25.13
C ALA A 127 9.40 6.57 -24.13
N ALA A 128 10.24 5.95 -23.29
CA ALA A 128 9.78 4.96 -22.32
C ALA A 128 9.01 5.63 -21.17
N THR A 129 7.98 4.94 -20.68
CA THR A 129 7.16 5.35 -19.55
C THR A 129 7.14 4.26 -18.50
N TYR A 130 7.12 4.65 -17.23
CA TYR A 130 7.19 3.76 -16.09
C TYR A 130 6.01 3.98 -15.16
N THR A 131 5.60 2.92 -14.47
CA THR A 131 4.58 3.04 -13.42
C THR A 131 5.12 3.63 -12.12
N THR A 132 6.42 3.48 -11.86
CA THR A 132 7.03 3.98 -10.63
C THR A 132 8.26 4.85 -10.87
N ALA A 133 8.50 5.77 -9.95
CA ALA A 133 9.69 6.61 -9.95
C ALA A 133 10.94 5.74 -9.79
N THR A 134 10.85 4.69 -8.97
CA THR A 134 11.87 3.65 -8.86
C THR A 134 12.21 3.02 -10.21
N GLY A 135 11.19 2.62 -10.99
CA GLY A 135 11.39 1.97 -12.29
C GLY A 135 12.09 2.88 -13.30
N MET A 136 11.65 4.15 -13.40
CA MET A 136 12.28 5.15 -14.26
C MET A 136 13.72 5.43 -13.83
N THR A 137 13.94 5.60 -12.52
CA THR A 137 15.28 5.84 -11.96
C THR A 137 16.21 4.68 -12.24
N HIS A 138 15.77 3.44 -12.04
CA HIS A 138 16.55 2.24 -12.33
C HIS A 138 16.92 2.12 -13.82
N HIS A 139 15.99 2.48 -14.72
CA HIS A 139 16.28 2.52 -16.16
C HIS A 139 17.45 3.44 -16.49
N LEU A 140 17.53 4.60 -15.85
CA LEU A 140 18.64 5.53 -16.03
C LEU A 140 19.90 5.02 -15.32
N GLU A 141 19.78 4.57 -14.07
CA GLU A 141 20.89 4.12 -13.24
C GLU A 141 21.65 2.90 -13.81
N SER A 142 20.93 2.05 -14.55
CA SER A 142 21.48 0.88 -15.25
C SER A 142 22.06 1.17 -16.64
N GLY A 143 22.02 2.42 -17.12
CA GLY A 143 22.46 2.76 -18.47
C GLY A 143 21.56 2.20 -19.57
N ALA A 144 20.34 1.76 -19.24
CA ALA A 144 19.41 1.17 -20.20
C ALA A 144 18.75 2.21 -21.13
N CYS A 145 18.99 3.51 -20.91
CA CYS A 145 18.42 4.58 -21.72
C CYS A 145 19.15 4.73 -23.07
N PRO A 146 18.48 4.46 -24.21
CA PRO A 146 19.13 4.54 -25.51
C PRO A 146 19.52 5.98 -25.90
N ARG A 147 18.87 6.99 -25.31
CA ARG A 147 19.16 8.41 -25.54
C ARG A 147 20.02 9.06 -24.45
N ALA A 148 20.38 8.30 -23.42
CA ALA A 148 21.29 8.74 -22.36
C ALA A 148 22.15 7.55 -21.87
N PRO A 149 22.94 6.91 -22.77
CA PRO A 149 23.69 5.69 -22.43
C PRO A 149 24.85 5.95 -21.46
N SER A 150 25.32 7.20 -21.36
CA SER A 150 26.33 7.61 -20.38
C SER A 150 25.75 7.72 -18.97
N LEU A 151 24.44 7.93 -18.84
CA LEU A 151 23.82 8.07 -17.53
C LEU A 151 23.79 6.68 -16.88
N ASN A 152 24.49 6.57 -15.76
CA ASN A 152 24.62 5.37 -14.94
C ASN A 152 24.60 5.80 -13.46
N ARG A 153 24.74 4.84 -12.54
CA ARG A 153 24.78 5.11 -11.09
C ARG A 153 25.68 6.28 -10.67
N ASN A 154 26.92 6.31 -11.14
CA ASN A 154 27.89 7.30 -10.66
C ASN A 154 27.58 8.68 -11.25
N GLU A 155 27.25 8.74 -12.55
CA GLU A 155 26.83 9.98 -13.20
C GLU A 155 25.54 10.54 -12.59
N LEU A 156 24.57 9.67 -12.32
CA LEU A 156 23.31 10.07 -11.69
C LEU A 156 23.54 10.54 -10.26
N TYR A 157 24.47 9.92 -9.52
CA TYR A 157 24.87 10.39 -8.21
C TYR A 157 25.49 11.78 -8.24
N GLU A 158 26.42 12.06 -9.16
CA GLU A 158 27.02 13.39 -9.26
C GLU A 158 25.96 14.46 -9.60
N LEU A 159 24.99 14.14 -10.47
CA LEU A 159 23.86 15.03 -10.74
C LEU A 159 23.00 15.29 -9.49
N VAL A 160 22.70 14.26 -8.70
CA VAL A 160 21.92 14.41 -7.46
C VAL A 160 22.72 15.19 -6.42
N ARG A 161 23.99 14.86 -6.21
CA ARG A 161 24.89 15.52 -5.26
C ARG A 161 25.04 17.01 -5.57
N ALA A 162 25.20 17.38 -6.84
CA ALA A 162 25.25 18.76 -7.28
C ALA A 162 23.95 19.54 -6.94
N ARG A 163 22.81 18.85 -6.92
CA ARG A 163 21.49 19.40 -6.57
C ARG A 163 21.16 19.29 -5.08
N ASP A 164 21.96 18.56 -4.31
CA ASP A 164 21.78 18.33 -2.87
C ASP A 164 23.00 18.84 -2.07
N PRO A 165 23.29 20.16 -2.08
CA PRO A 165 24.46 20.72 -1.41
C PRO A 165 24.43 20.58 0.11
N ARG A 166 23.26 20.27 0.68
CA ARG A 166 23.07 20.05 2.12
C ARG A 166 23.18 18.57 2.53
N GLY A 167 23.34 17.65 1.57
CA GLY A 167 23.40 16.22 1.85
C GLY A 167 22.12 15.70 2.52
N ILE A 168 20.95 16.15 2.06
CA ILE A 168 19.66 15.69 2.58
C ILE A 168 19.47 14.19 2.28
N ILE A 169 19.92 13.75 1.10
CA ILE A 169 19.90 12.34 0.70
C ILE A 169 21.25 11.81 0.24
N SER A 170 22.17 12.68 -0.19
CA SER A 170 23.47 12.32 -0.76
C SER A 170 24.63 12.41 0.23
N ARG A 171 25.59 11.49 0.15
CA ARG A 171 26.78 11.42 1.03
C ARG A 171 28.01 12.05 0.41
N HIS A 172 28.23 13.34 0.67
CA HIS A 172 29.35 14.11 0.11
C HIS A 172 30.76 13.63 0.48
N SER A 173 30.90 12.78 1.50
CA SER A 173 32.20 12.21 1.91
C SER A 173 32.68 11.06 1.00
N VAL A 174 31.89 10.67 -0.01
CA VAL A 174 32.13 9.49 -0.83
C VAL A 174 32.25 9.89 -2.31
N HIS A 175 33.28 9.38 -2.97
CA HIS A 175 33.46 9.48 -4.42
C HIS A 175 33.34 8.07 -5.00
N PRO A 176 32.35 7.82 -5.88
CA PRO A 176 32.12 6.49 -6.39
C PRO A 176 33.15 6.10 -7.45
N GLU A 177 33.72 4.91 -7.31
CA GLU A 177 34.60 4.31 -8.32
C GLU A 177 33.84 3.32 -9.20
N THR A 178 34.15 3.27 -10.48
CA THR A 178 33.60 2.25 -11.38
C THR A 178 34.49 1.01 -11.36
N VAL A 179 34.04 -0.04 -10.67
CA VAL A 179 34.69 -1.35 -10.68
C VAL A 179 33.72 -2.39 -11.25
N THR A 180 34.17 -3.13 -12.26
CA THR A 180 33.43 -4.26 -12.84
C THR A 180 34.08 -5.57 -12.42
N TYR A 181 33.27 -6.49 -11.93
CA TYR A 181 33.73 -7.81 -11.51
C TYR A 181 33.22 -8.87 -12.48
N THR A 182 34.08 -9.84 -12.81
CA THR A 182 33.72 -10.95 -13.68
C THR A 182 34.00 -12.26 -12.96
N ALA A 183 32.95 -13.03 -12.67
CA ALA A 183 33.07 -14.40 -12.21
C ALA A 183 33.19 -15.37 -13.40
N THR A 184 33.93 -16.45 -13.20
CA THR A 184 34.08 -17.55 -14.17
C THR A 184 33.50 -18.85 -13.59
N ALA A 185 33.54 -19.93 -14.36
CA ALA A 185 33.10 -21.26 -13.91
C ALA A 185 33.83 -21.74 -12.64
N ALA A 186 34.99 -21.17 -12.31
CA ALA A 186 35.74 -21.47 -11.09
C ALA A 186 34.99 -21.08 -9.79
N ALA A 187 33.98 -20.22 -9.87
CA ALA A 187 33.15 -19.85 -8.71
C ALA A 187 32.11 -20.93 -8.33
N TYR A 188 32.03 -22.05 -9.05
CA TYR A 188 31.11 -23.14 -8.72
C TYR A 188 31.67 -24.00 -7.58
N ASN A 189 30.95 -24.06 -6.45
CA ASN A 189 31.39 -24.76 -5.23
C ASN A 189 30.89 -26.22 -5.11
N GLY A 190 30.16 -26.73 -6.11
CA GLY A 190 29.51 -28.04 -6.06
C GLY A 190 27.99 -27.96 -5.95
N TYR A 191 27.45 -26.90 -5.37
CA TYR A 191 26.02 -26.66 -5.15
C TYR A 191 25.48 -25.48 -5.96
N GLY A 192 26.30 -24.44 -6.15
CA GLY A 192 25.96 -23.25 -6.91
C GLY A 192 27.18 -22.38 -7.22
N TYR A 193 26.95 -21.27 -7.90
CA TYR A 193 27.95 -20.23 -8.12
C TYR A 193 27.96 -19.29 -6.92
N GLU A 194 29.07 -19.19 -6.21
CA GLU A 194 29.17 -18.47 -4.96
C GLU A 194 29.85 -17.11 -5.11
N CYS A 195 29.26 -16.07 -4.52
CA CYS A 195 29.88 -14.75 -4.48
C CYS A 195 30.95 -14.67 -3.38
N PHE A 196 32.20 -14.43 -3.76
CA PHE A 196 33.31 -14.34 -2.81
C PHE A 196 33.18 -13.21 -1.76
N PHE A 197 32.46 -12.13 -2.07
CA PHE A 197 32.31 -10.99 -1.16
C PHE A 197 31.23 -11.19 -0.09
N CYS A 198 30.22 -12.02 -0.33
CA CYS A 198 29.09 -12.18 0.59
C CYS A 198 28.59 -13.61 0.79
N GLN A 199 29.25 -14.60 0.17
CA GLN A 199 28.94 -16.03 0.25
C GLN A 199 27.50 -16.37 -0.18
N ARG A 200 26.88 -15.52 -1.01
CA ARG A 200 25.56 -15.79 -1.58
C ARG A 200 25.69 -16.72 -2.78
N GLU A 201 24.85 -17.74 -2.83
CA GLU A 201 24.82 -18.72 -3.90
C GLU A 201 23.82 -18.35 -5.00
N PHE A 202 24.18 -18.64 -6.24
CA PHE A 202 23.41 -18.40 -7.44
C PHE A 202 23.34 -19.68 -8.28
N GLY A 203 22.16 -20.01 -8.80
CA GLY A 203 21.99 -21.19 -9.65
C GLY A 203 22.68 -21.10 -11.02
N THR A 204 23.11 -19.90 -11.45
CA THR A 204 23.76 -19.70 -12.75
C THR A 204 24.94 -18.73 -12.65
N LEU A 205 25.95 -18.93 -13.51
CA LEU A 205 27.10 -18.02 -13.62
C LEU A 205 26.67 -16.61 -14.04
N HIS A 206 25.65 -16.52 -14.90
CA HIS A 206 25.07 -15.25 -15.31
C HIS A 206 24.45 -14.51 -14.12
N GLY A 207 23.70 -15.21 -13.27
CA GLY A 207 23.12 -14.63 -12.05
C GLY A 207 24.19 -14.11 -11.08
N LEU A 208 25.29 -14.85 -10.90
CA LEU A 208 26.41 -14.37 -10.09
C LEU A 208 27.06 -13.12 -10.72
N ASN A 209 27.32 -13.11 -12.02
CA ASN A 209 27.88 -11.94 -12.71
C ASN A 209 26.94 -10.72 -12.64
N GLN A 210 25.62 -10.92 -12.74
CA GLN A 210 24.64 -9.85 -12.57
C GLN A 210 24.67 -9.29 -11.15
N HIS A 211 24.78 -10.14 -10.13
CA HIS A 211 24.93 -9.71 -8.74
C HIS A 211 26.23 -8.94 -8.48
N LEU A 212 27.35 -9.43 -8.99
CA LEU A 212 28.66 -8.80 -8.84
C LEU A 212 28.73 -7.41 -9.49
N ASN A 213 28.04 -7.22 -10.61
CA ASN A 213 27.95 -5.93 -11.30
C ASN A 213 26.74 -5.09 -10.86
N SER A 214 26.00 -5.55 -9.85
CA SER A 214 24.97 -4.74 -9.17
C SER A 214 25.61 -3.86 -8.09
N PRO A 215 24.87 -2.89 -7.54
CA PRO A 215 25.35 -2.10 -6.40
C PRO A 215 25.62 -2.90 -5.12
N ALA A 216 25.45 -4.23 -5.08
CA ALA A 216 25.57 -5.04 -3.87
C ALA A 216 26.89 -4.84 -3.10
N HIS A 217 28.01 -4.65 -3.80
CA HIS A 217 29.34 -4.48 -3.19
C HIS A 217 29.94 -3.08 -3.37
N GLN A 218 29.13 -2.12 -3.80
CA GLN A 218 29.57 -0.74 -3.99
C GLN A 218 29.41 0.08 -2.70
N GLU A 219 30.03 1.24 -2.66
CA GLU A 219 29.92 2.19 -1.57
C GLU A 219 28.49 2.72 -1.38
N VAL A 220 28.18 3.10 -0.14
CA VAL A 220 26.92 3.74 0.21
C VAL A 220 26.97 5.20 -0.22
N LEU A 221 26.12 5.59 -1.16
CA LEU A 221 26.07 6.94 -1.71
C LEU A 221 24.93 7.77 -1.12
N TYR A 222 23.90 7.12 -0.60
CA TYR A 222 22.70 7.78 -0.15
C TYR A 222 22.26 7.33 1.24
N HIS A 223 21.46 8.16 1.89
CA HIS A 223 20.77 7.82 3.12
C HIS A 223 19.33 8.32 3.10
N CYS A 224 18.53 7.76 3.99
CA CYS A 224 17.19 8.26 4.24
C CYS A 224 17.26 9.67 4.87
N PRO A 225 16.44 10.62 4.42
CA PRO A 225 16.36 11.96 5.01
C PRO A 225 15.72 11.95 6.41
N ASN A 226 14.93 10.92 6.74
CA ASN A 226 14.43 10.74 8.10
C ASN A 226 15.54 10.21 9.01
N THR A 227 16.03 11.07 9.89
CA THR A 227 17.11 10.77 10.85
C THR A 227 16.77 9.66 11.83
N ARG A 228 15.48 9.38 12.08
CA ARG A 228 15.05 8.24 12.91
C ARG A 228 15.09 6.90 12.18
N CYS A 229 15.14 6.92 10.85
CA CYS A 229 15.17 5.71 10.03
C CYS A 229 16.59 5.18 9.87
N GLY A 230 17.57 6.06 9.62
CA GLY A 230 18.98 5.68 9.50
C GLY A 230 19.32 4.72 8.35
N SER A 231 18.38 4.44 7.43
CA SER A 231 18.60 3.52 6.33
C SER A 231 19.57 4.10 5.29
N GLU A 232 20.41 3.24 4.75
CA GLU A 232 21.50 3.57 3.84
C GLU A 232 21.35 2.82 2.52
N PHE A 233 21.72 3.49 1.42
CA PHE A 233 21.48 2.97 0.08
C PHE A 233 22.68 3.22 -0.83
N LYS A 234 22.93 2.24 -1.69
CA LYS A 234 24.03 2.28 -2.67
C LYS A 234 23.58 2.86 -4.01
N ALA A 235 22.28 2.95 -4.26
CA ALA A 235 21.69 3.35 -5.53
C ALA A 235 20.50 4.30 -5.31
N LEU A 236 20.27 5.23 -6.23
CA LEU A 236 19.17 6.20 -6.12
C LEU A 236 17.82 5.50 -6.20
N ALA A 237 17.66 4.54 -7.12
CA ALA A 237 16.43 3.76 -7.23
C ALA A 237 16.06 3.08 -5.92
N ALA A 238 17.04 2.67 -5.10
CA ALA A 238 16.79 2.06 -3.80
C ALA A 238 16.27 3.07 -2.76
N VAL A 239 16.77 4.31 -2.75
CA VAL A 239 16.24 5.39 -1.90
C VAL A 239 14.82 5.73 -2.30
N ILE A 240 14.57 5.88 -3.61
CA ILE A 240 13.25 6.21 -4.13
C ILE A 240 12.25 5.11 -3.80
N ASN A 241 12.61 3.84 -3.98
CA ASN A 241 11.77 2.71 -3.59
C ASN A 241 11.45 2.70 -2.10
N HIS A 242 12.46 3.01 -1.26
CA HIS A 242 12.26 3.15 0.17
C HIS A 242 11.26 4.26 0.51
N LEU A 243 11.38 5.44 -0.10
CA LEU A 243 10.45 6.55 0.09
C LEU A 243 9.05 6.25 -0.45
N GLU A 244 8.95 5.57 -1.60
CA GLU A 244 7.69 5.11 -2.20
C GLU A 244 6.97 4.08 -1.33
N SER A 245 7.69 3.26 -0.58
CA SER A 245 7.08 2.30 0.34
C SER A 245 6.38 2.97 1.54
N GLU A 246 6.66 4.25 1.78
CA GLU A 246 6.26 5.03 2.96
C GLU A 246 6.70 4.43 4.30
N SER A 247 7.57 3.40 4.29
CA SER A 247 7.96 2.63 5.47
C SER A 247 8.67 3.47 6.54
N CYS A 248 9.37 4.52 6.15
CA CYS A 248 10.05 5.43 7.07
C CYS A 248 9.25 6.69 7.42
N GLY A 249 8.09 6.92 6.80
CA GLY A 249 7.29 8.13 6.99
C GLY A 249 7.95 9.46 6.57
N ALA A 250 9.11 9.42 5.89
CA ALA A 250 9.80 10.63 5.44
C ALA A 250 9.04 11.35 4.30
N MET A 251 8.36 10.58 3.46
CA MET A 251 7.60 11.07 2.32
C MET A 251 6.41 10.16 2.03
N ARG A 252 5.42 10.71 1.31
CA ARG A 252 4.32 9.95 0.73
C ARG A 252 4.62 9.57 -0.72
N PHE A 253 4.15 8.40 -1.13
CA PHE A 253 4.32 7.82 -2.47
C PHE A 253 4.02 8.83 -3.59
N GLU A 254 2.86 9.48 -3.54
CA GLU A 254 2.43 10.47 -4.54
C GLU A 254 3.35 11.68 -4.67
N THR A 255 4.02 12.05 -3.58
CA THR A 255 4.96 13.18 -3.59
C THR A 255 6.25 12.78 -4.29
N VAL A 256 6.75 11.57 -4.02
CA VAL A 256 7.94 11.01 -4.68
C VAL A 256 7.70 10.88 -6.18
N GLN A 257 6.54 10.32 -6.57
CA GLN A 257 6.14 10.13 -7.97
C GLN A 257 6.12 11.44 -8.76
N ARG A 258 5.57 12.51 -8.18
CA ARG A 258 5.44 13.81 -8.85
C ARG A 258 6.77 14.54 -9.00
N GLN A 259 7.65 14.43 -8.02
CA GLN A 259 8.87 15.22 -7.96
C GLN A 259 10.10 14.52 -8.58
N ILE A 260 10.03 13.23 -8.93
CA ILE A 260 11.19 12.49 -9.49
C ILE A 260 11.71 13.11 -10.79
N GLY A 261 10.83 13.64 -11.63
CA GLY A 261 11.21 14.32 -12.87
C GLY A 261 12.12 15.52 -12.61
N ASP A 262 11.87 16.26 -11.54
CA ASP A 262 12.65 17.44 -11.16
C ASP A 262 14.04 17.05 -10.64
N ILE A 263 14.18 15.92 -9.95
CA ILE A 263 15.48 15.43 -9.48
C ILE A 263 16.41 15.11 -10.65
N VAL A 264 15.87 14.46 -11.68
CA VAL A 264 16.66 13.94 -12.81
C VAL A 264 16.89 15.02 -13.87
N SER A 265 15.83 15.76 -14.23
CA SER A 265 15.82 16.68 -15.37
C SER A 265 15.61 18.16 -15.03
N GLY A 266 15.22 18.47 -13.79
CA GLY A 266 14.95 19.82 -13.32
C GLY A 266 16.08 20.45 -12.50
N ASN A 267 15.78 21.65 -11.96
CA ASN A 267 16.69 22.44 -11.12
C ASN A 267 16.40 22.31 -9.61
N ARG A 268 15.59 21.34 -9.19
CA ARG A 268 15.08 21.25 -7.81
C ARG A 268 15.18 19.83 -7.26
N LEU A 269 15.68 19.71 -6.02
CA LEU A 269 15.61 18.47 -5.24
C LEU A 269 14.20 18.28 -4.65
N LEU A 270 13.90 17.06 -4.21
CA LEU A 270 12.72 16.76 -3.38
C LEU A 270 12.66 17.75 -2.20
N GLN A 271 11.49 18.32 -1.98
CA GLN A 271 11.23 19.12 -0.78
C GLN A 271 10.70 18.18 0.30
N PHE A 272 11.49 18.01 1.35
CA PHE A 272 11.23 17.14 2.49
C PHE A 272 10.65 17.93 3.67
#